data_AF-A0A7I9YXT0-F1
#
_entry.id   AF-A0A7I9YXT0-F1
#
_cell.length_a   1.000
_cell.length_b   1.000
_cell.length_c   1.000
_cell.angle_alpha   90.00
_cell.angle_beta   90.00
_cell.angle_gamma   90.00
#
_symmetry.space_group_name_H-M   'P 1'
#
loop_
_entity.id
_entity.type
_entity.pdbx_description
1 polymer ?
#
loop_
_entity_poly.entity_id
_entity_poly.type
_entity_poly.pdbx_seq_one_letter_code
_entity_poly.pdbx_strand_id
1 'polypeptide(L)' 'MEQYACVSDVSVIGCVGTLIVATRGIHGPGEVVVTVRGTKETFLARSDEPLPKGTTVLVVEARGARTVVVEPWHDPHHPL' A
#
# COMPACT_ATOMS: atom_id res chain seq x y z
N MET A 1 -7.80 -22.64 -4.02
CA MET A 1 -6.46 -22.05 -4.24
C MET A 1 -6.16 -21.28 -2.97
N GLU A 2 -5.35 -21.89 -2.10
CA GLU A 2 -5.25 -21.52 -0.68
C GLU A 2 -4.53 -20.18 -0.49
N GLN A 3 -5.13 -19.32 0.32
CA GLN A 3 -4.59 -18.02 0.68
C GLN A 3 -3.39 -18.21 1.62
N TYR A 4 -2.20 -18.36 1.04
CA TYR A 4 -0.94 -18.27 1.78
C TYR A 4 -0.52 -16.80 1.90
N ALA A 5 -1.40 -15.95 2.43
CA ALA A 5 -0.94 -14.68 2.97
C ALA A 5 -0.08 -15.04 4.19
N CYS A 6 1.24 -14.91 4.05
CA CYS A 6 2.14 -14.97 5.19
C CYS A 6 1.54 -14.10 6.31
N VAL A 7 1.48 -14.59 7.55
CA VAL A 7 0.88 -13.88 8.69
C VAL A 7 1.41 -12.43 8.85
N SER A 8 2.61 -12.13 8.32
CA SER A 8 3.15 -10.77 8.24
C SER A 8 2.44 -9.87 7.23
N ASP A 9 1.99 -10.39 6.09
CA ASP A 9 1.32 -9.63 5.01
C ASP A 9 -0.10 -9.21 5.44
N VAL A 10 -0.82 -10.05 6.18
CA VAL A 10 -2.13 -9.66 6.77
C VAL A 10 -1.97 -8.51 7.76
N SER A 11 -0.80 -8.40 8.42
CA SER A 11 -0.55 -7.35 9.41
C SER A 11 -0.38 -5.96 8.81
N VAL A 12 -0.28 -5.82 7.49
CA VAL A 12 -0.12 -4.52 6.81
C VAL A 12 -1.45 -3.93 6.33
N ILE A 13 -2.53 -4.72 6.28
CA ILE A 13 -3.86 -4.22 5.92
C ILE A 13 -4.31 -3.20 6.96
N GLY A 14 -4.80 -2.04 6.49
CA GLY A 14 -5.20 -0.92 7.33
C GLY A 14 -4.05 0.04 7.68
N CYS A 15 -2.80 -0.27 7.32
CA CYS A 15 -1.70 0.66 7.50
C CYS A 15 -1.75 1.78 6.45
N VAL A 16 -1.49 3.01 6.90
CA VAL A 16 -1.26 4.17 6.03
C VAL A 16 0.22 4.24 5.67
N GLY A 17 0.52 4.51 4.40
CA GLY A 17 1.88 4.62 3.87
C GLY A 17 2.03 5.74 2.87
N THR A 18 3.22 5.86 2.30
CA THR A 18 3.54 6.87 1.28
C THR A 18 4.17 6.19 0.08
N LEU A 19 3.70 6.52 -1.12
CA LEU A 19 4.31 6.05 -2.35
C LEU A 19 5.70 6.66 -2.55
N ILE A 20 6.70 5.81 -2.69
CA ILE A 20 8.07 6.22 -3.04
C ILE A 20 8.36 6.06 -4.53
N VAL A 21 7.57 5.21 -5.21
CA VAL A 21 7.49 5.07 -6.67
C VAL A 21 6.03 5.14 -7.07
N ALA A 22 5.72 5.94 -8.11
CA ALA A 22 4.36 6.10 -8.61
C ALA A 22 3.78 4.77 -9.10
N THR A 23 2.50 4.54 -8.82
CA THR A 23 1.75 3.46 -9.48
C THR A 23 1.34 3.92 -10.89
N ARG A 24 1.06 2.96 -11.76
CA ARG A 24 0.65 3.23 -13.15
C ARG A 24 -0.75 2.66 -13.42
N GLY A 25 -1.58 2.56 -12.37
CA GLY A 25 -2.87 1.89 -12.41
C GLY A 25 -2.73 0.44 -12.89
N ILE A 26 -3.64 0.03 -13.76
CA ILE A 26 -3.60 -1.28 -14.43
C ILE A 26 -2.29 -1.57 -15.20
N HIS A 27 -1.53 -0.53 -15.59
CA HIS A 27 -0.28 -0.71 -16.35
C HIS A 27 0.89 -1.14 -15.47
N GLY A 28 0.77 -1.06 -14.14
CA GLY A 28 1.65 -1.78 -13.22
C GLY A 28 1.94 -1.09 -11.89
N PRO A 29 2.65 -1.79 -11.00
CA PRO A 29 2.82 -1.38 -9.63
C PRO A 29 3.81 -0.21 -9.48
N GLY A 30 3.65 0.51 -8.38
CA GLY A 30 4.66 1.36 -7.77
C GLY A 30 5.22 0.70 -6.52
N GLU A 31 5.72 1.52 -5.60
CA GLU A 31 6.26 1.05 -4.31
C GLU A 31 5.77 1.96 -3.20
N VAL A 32 5.30 1.35 -2.11
CA VAL A 32 4.84 2.04 -0.89
C VAL A 32 5.76 1.70 0.27
N VAL A 33 6.07 2.72 1.09
CA VAL A 33 6.65 2.51 2.42
C VAL A 33 5.55 2.66 3.46
N VAL A 34 5.42 1.67 4.33
CA VAL A 34 4.47 1.61 5.44
C VAL A 34 5.22 1.33 6.73
N THR A 35 4.68 1.80 7.85
CA THR A 35 5.22 1.47 9.17
C THR A 35 4.40 0.35 9.79
N VAL A 36 4.98 -0.84 9.90
CA VAL A 36 4.36 -2.01 10.53
C VAL A 36 5.09 -2.29 11.83
N ARG A 37 4.39 -2.22 12.96
CA ARG A 37 4.94 -2.51 14.30
C ARG A 37 6.22 -1.69 14.62
N GLY A 38 6.25 -0.43 14.20
CA GLY A 38 7.38 0.48 14.43
C GLY A 38 8.53 0.34 13.43
N THR A 39 8.47 -0.59 12.48
CA THR A 39 9.48 -0.77 11.44
C THR A 39 8.94 -0.29 10.09
N LYS A 40 9.77 0.45 9.35
CA LYS A 40 9.45 0.83 7.97
C LYS A 40 9.73 -0.34 7.04
N GLU A 41 8.75 -0.68 6.22
CA GLU A 41 8.84 -1.74 5.24
C GLU A 41 8.34 -1.25 3.88
N THR A 42 9.02 -1.69 2.81
CA THR A 42 8.63 -1.40 1.44
C THR A 42 7.85 -2.56 0.84
N PHE A 43 6.76 -2.25 0.13
CA PHE A 43 5.91 -3.20 -0.58
C PHE A 43 5.67 -2.75 -2.02
N LEU A 44 5.46 -3.70 -2.93
CA LEU A 44 4.94 -3.41 -4.25
C LEU A 44 3.49 -2.95 -4.12
N ALA A 45 3.17 -1.77 -4.66
CA ALA A 45 1.86 -1.15 -4.52
C ALA A 45 1.09 -1.21 -5.85
N ARG A 46 -0.11 -1.79 -5.82
CA ARG A 46 -1.08 -1.71 -6.91
C ARG A 46 -2.23 -0.80 -6.55
N SER A 47 -2.71 -0.06 -7.52
CA SER A 47 -3.91 0.76 -7.44
C SER A 47 -4.63 0.67 -8.79
N ASP A 48 -5.92 0.99 -8.81
CA ASP A 48 -6.70 0.98 -10.05
C ASP A 48 -6.32 2.17 -10.94
N GLU A 49 -6.16 3.35 -10.35
CA GLU A 49 -5.72 4.57 -11.03
C GLU A 49 -4.22 4.86 -10.80
N PRO A 50 -3.54 5.59 -11.71
CA PRO A 50 -2.17 6.05 -11.47
C PRO A 50 -2.09 7.02 -10.29
N LEU A 51 -1.23 6.71 -9.33
CA LEU A 51 -0.98 7.55 -8.15
C LEU A 51 0.46 8.06 -8.17
N PRO A 52 0.69 9.37 -8.05
CA PRO A 52 2.04 9.92 -8.09
C PRO A 52 2.86 9.54 -6.86
N LYS A 53 4.18 9.66 -6.99
CA LYS A 53 5.10 9.58 -5.85
C LYS A 53 4.73 10.65 -4.82
N GLY A 54 4.77 10.29 -3.54
CA GLY A 54 4.43 11.16 -2.42
C GLY A 54 2.97 11.06 -1.99
N THR A 55 2.10 10.39 -2.75
CA THR A 55 0.71 10.16 -2.36
C THR A 55 0.65 9.33 -1.08
N THR A 56 -0.12 9.81 -0.10
CA THR A 56 -0.51 9.05 1.10
C THR A 56 -1.59 8.06 0.71
N VAL A 57 -1.40 6.79 1.09
CA VAL A 57 -2.27 5.69 0.68
C VAL A 57 -2.60 4.78 1.85
N LEU A 58 -3.78 4.15 1.81
CA LEU A 58 -4.22 3.11 2.73
C LEU A 58 -4.03 1.75 2.08
N VAL A 59 -3.43 0.80 2.79
CA VAL A 59 -3.38 -0.60 2.35
C VAL A 59 -4.74 -1.25 2.61
N VAL A 60 -5.43 -1.63 1.54
CA VAL A 60 -6.77 -2.26 1.61
C VAL A 60 -6.73 -3.77 1.44
N GLU A 61 -5.66 -4.29 0.85
CA GLU A 61 -5.50 -5.73 0.64
C GLU A 61 -4.03 -6.15 0.58
N ALA A 62 -3.75 -7.36 1.05
CA ALA A 62 -2.49 -8.07 0.93
C ALA A 62 -2.64 -9.20 -0.11
N ARG A 63 -1.85 -9.16 -1.20
CA ARG A 63 -1.92 -10.14 -2.31
C ARG A 63 -0.84 -11.23 -2.20
N GLY A 64 -0.02 -11.22 -1.15
CA GLY A 64 1.16 -12.07 -1.04
C GLY A 64 2.38 -11.56 -1.80
N ALA A 65 3.54 -12.21 -1.62
CA ALA A 65 4.81 -11.83 -2.24
C ALA A 65 5.20 -10.34 -2.05
N ARG A 66 4.89 -9.76 -0.88
CA ARG A 66 5.09 -8.33 -0.56
C ARG A 66 4.39 -7.38 -1.53
N THR A 67 3.25 -7.79 -2.08
CA THR A 67 2.40 -6.96 -2.93
C THR A 67 1.13 -6.60 -2.19
N VAL A 68 0.81 -5.31 -2.20
CA VAL A 68 -0.39 -4.75 -1.58
C VAL A 68 -1.24 -4.01 -2.58
N VAL A 69 -2.54 -3.97 -2.33
CA VAL A 69 -3.47 -3.05 -3.01
C VAL A 69 -3.64 -1.82 -2.12
N VAL A 70 -3.54 -0.64 -2.73
CA VAL A 70 -3.60 0.63 -2.02
C VAL A 70 -4.58 1.60 -2.69
N GLU A 71 -5.24 2.38 -1.85
CA GLU A 71 -6.15 3.45 -2.26
C GLU A 71 -5.65 4.79 -1.72
N PRO A 72 -5.93 5.93 -2.40
CA PRO A 72 -5.64 7.26 -1.87
C PRO A 72 -6.24 7.43 -0.47
N TRP A 73 -5.42 7.88 0.47
CA TRP A 73 -5.88 8.16 1.84
C TRP A 73 -5.94 9.66 2.07
N HIS A 74 -7.15 10.15 2.32
CA HIS A 74 -7.40 11.49 2.81
C HIS A 74 -7.68 11.39 4.31
N ASP A 75 -6.76 11.92 5.13
CA ASP A 75 -6.94 11.91 6.57
C ASP A 75 -8.20 12.72 6.93
N PRO A 76 -9.22 12.11 7.56
CA PRO A 76 -10.49 12.78 7.83
C PRO A 76 -10.39 13.85 8.94
N HIS A 77 -9.23 13.96 9.60
CA HIS A 77 -8.99 14.87 10.71
C HIS A 77 -7.91 15.93 10.40
N HIS A 78 -7.33 15.94 9.19
CA HIS A 78 -6.37 16.92 8.74
C HIS A 78 -7.11 18.01 7.94
N PRO A 79 -7.26 19.22 8.49
CA PRO A 79 -7.88 20.31 7.74
C PRO A 79 -7.01 20.67 6.52
N LEU A 80 -7.68 20.85 5.37
CA LEU A 80 -7.08 21.27 4.09
C LEU A 80 -6.39 22.64 4.17
#